data_AF-A0A382UUZ1-F1
#
_entry.id   AF-A0A382UUZ1-F1
#
_cell.length_a   1.000
_cell.length_b   1.000
_cell.length_c   1.000
_cell.angle_alpha   90.00
_cell.angle_beta   90.00
_cell.angle_gamma   90.00
#
_symmetry.space_group_name_H-M   'P 1'
#
loop_
_entity.id
_entity.type
_entity.pdbx_description
1 polymer ?
#
loop_
_entity_poly.entity_id
_entity_poly.type
_entity_poly.pdbx_seq_one_letter_code
_entity_poly.pdbx_strand_id
1 'polypeptide(L)'
;CWPYSLDSCFTNNRTGLPGKPAEISETGLRWYLDPRSGDTDGDGLPDGFEVAMCMSKTGYENASHVWNCMAFDPLNSSDGLIDSDRCRDLTFGCGDGFDVDRNGLIEPHEYYTNAEEYLYGAPENWVTEFDGLRCSGDSDDIQPLVNPCRTDETRPTGEPGWLGTDPLDNDTDYYRWVGNPGQALGQTQKGDGIVDGWEIYFQLDPLNSSDALIDSDLDGWDFNRDGAVSPDTSSSTLDLGEVFSNLEEYTLYRDDGNWVTAGVKHAPLGIADQTVTTFDQGTTPSLLHH
;
A
#
# COMPACT_ATOMS: atom_id res chain seq x y z
N CYS A 1 -26.39 -8.00 8.63
CA CYS A 1 -25.35 -8.88 9.20
C CYS A 1 -24.25 -9.09 8.21
N TRP A 2 -24.54 -9.17 6.90
CA TRP A 2 -23.58 -8.87 5.85
C TRP A 2 -22.64 -7.72 6.22
N PRO A 3 -21.31 -7.85 6.04
CA PRO A 3 -20.61 -8.98 5.41
C PRO A 3 -20.34 -10.19 6.35
N TYR A 4 -20.73 -10.11 7.62
CA TYR A 4 -20.41 -11.12 8.64
C TYR A 4 -21.52 -12.13 8.94
N SER A 5 -21.13 -13.17 9.69
CA SER A 5 -22.05 -14.19 10.21
C SER A 5 -23.11 -13.62 11.17
N LEU A 6 -24.22 -14.35 11.32
CA LEU A 6 -25.28 -14.00 12.27
C LEU A 6 -24.77 -13.97 13.71
N ASP A 7 -23.87 -14.86 14.09
CA ASP A 7 -23.34 -14.92 15.46
C ASP A 7 -22.52 -13.66 15.76
N SER A 8 -21.56 -13.29 14.89
CA SER A 8 -20.79 -12.04 15.02
C SER A 8 -21.67 -10.78 15.06
N CYS A 9 -22.76 -10.78 14.29
CA CYS A 9 -23.74 -9.69 14.23
C CYS A 9 -24.51 -9.48 15.54
N PHE A 10 -24.60 -10.49 16.42
CA PHE A 10 -25.46 -10.46 17.60
C PHE A 10 -24.75 -10.74 18.94
N THR A 11 -23.49 -11.21 18.94
CA THR A 11 -22.74 -11.52 20.16
C THR A 11 -21.86 -10.37 20.65
N ASN A 12 -21.17 -9.63 19.76
CA ASN A 12 -20.09 -8.72 20.18
C ASN A 12 -20.43 -7.22 20.12
N ASN A 13 -21.46 -6.78 19.39
CA ASN A 13 -22.10 -5.48 19.61
C ASN A 13 -23.41 -5.43 18.79
N ARG A 14 -24.55 -5.15 19.43
CA ARG A 14 -25.88 -5.07 18.74
C ARG A 14 -26.02 -3.83 17.82
N THR A 15 -24.96 -3.07 17.69
CA THR A 15 -24.89 -1.77 17.05
C THR A 15 -24.72 -1.99 15.56
N GLY A 16 -25.61 -1.36 14.78
CA GLY A 16 -25.69 -1.61 13.35
C GLY A 16 -24.41 -1.17 12.66
N LEU A 17 -23.94 -2.01 11.73
CA LEU A 17 -22.98 -1.68 10.68
C LEU A 17 -23.28 -0.32 10.02
N PRO A 18 -22.26 0.35 9.43
CA PRO A 18 -22.43 1.60 8.72
C PRO A 18 -23.59 1.45 7.75
N GLY A 19 -24.67 2.13 8.09
CA GLY A 19 -25.92 2.06 7.36
C GLY A 19 -26.54 3.42 7.51
N LYS A 20 -26.67 4.12 6.39
CA LYS A 20 -27.05 5.54 6.43
C LYS A 20 -28.51 5.65 6.87
N PRO A 21 -28.82 6.40 7.94
CA PRO A 21 -30.19 6.53 8.41
C PRO A 21 -31.12 7.10 7.34
N ALA A 22 -32.41 6.81 7.48
CA ALA A 22 -33.42 7.24 6.54
C ALA A 22 -33.46 8.77 6.36
N GLU A 23 -33.05 9.55 7.37
CA GLU A 23 -33.05 11.01 7.30
C GLU A 23 -31.99 11.59 6.34
N ILE A 24 -30.89 10.88 6.12
CA ILE A 24 -29.79 11.32 5.23
C ILE A 24 -29.79 10.59 3.88
N SER A 25 -30.62 9.56 3.75
CA SER A 25 -30.79 8.79 2.52
C SER A 25 -31.67 9.53 1.51
N GLU A 26 -31.24 9.59 0.25
CA GLU A 26 -31.99 10.20 -0.86
C GLU A 26 -33.37 9.56 -1.08
N THR A 27 -33.54 8.30 -0.68
CA THR A 27 -34.78 7.54 -0.85
C THR A 27 -35.70 7.60 0.38
N GLY A 28 -35.25 8.21 1.48
CA GLY A 28 -35.98 8.21 2.76
C GLY A 28 -36.06 6.83 3.42
N LEU A 29 -35.26 5.86 2.94
CA LEU A 29 -35.11 4.52 3.51
C LEU A 29 -33.68 4.33 4.00
N ARG A 30 -33.48 3.62 5.11
CA ARG A 30 -32.13 3.29 5.59
C ARG A 30 -31.36 2.56 4.49
N TRP A 31 -30.12 2.98 4.22
CA TRP A 31 -29.22 2.26 3.34
C TRP A 31 -28.58 1.10 4.11
N TYR A 32 -28.44 -0.01 3.40
CA TYR A 32 -27.83 -1.22 3.89
C TYR A 32 -26.88 -1.73 2.81
N LEU A 33 -25.85 -2.43 3.26
CA LEU A 33 -24.99 -3.22 2.39
C LEU A 33 -25.80 -4.24 1.58
N ASP A 34 -25.43 -4.43 0.32
CA ASP A 34 -26.10 -5.37 -0.58
C ASP A 34 -25.42 -6.75 -0.50
N PRO A 35 -26.05 -7.78 0.10
CA PRO A 35 -25.45 -9.11 0.20
C PRO A 35 -25.28 -9.84 -1.16
N ARG A 36 -25.62 -9.19 -2.26
CA ARG A 36 -25.40 -9.68 -3.63
C ARG A 36 -24.16 -9.04 -4.28
N SER A 37 -23.56 -8.06 -3.62
CA SER A 37 -22.34 -7.36 -4.05
C SER A 37 -21.29 -7.48 -2.94
N GLY A 38 -20.07 -7.91 -3.26
CA GLY A 38 -18.96 -7.94 -2.30
C GLY A 38 -18.38 -6.56 -1.98
N ASP A 39 -18.71 -5.59 -2.82
CA ASP A 39 -18.36 -4.17 -2.79
C ASP A 39 -19.67 -3.43 -3.14
N THR A 40 -20.32 -2.85 -2.14
CA THR A 40 -21.68 -2.31 -2.27
C THR A 40 -21.71 -0.99 -3.03
N ASP A 41 -20.70 -0.15 -2.85
CA ASP A 41 -20.66 1.20 -3.42
C ASP A 41 -19.73 1.32 -4.64
N GLY A 42 -18.95 0.28 -4.92
CA GLY A 42 -18.28 0.04 -6.20
C GLY A 42 -16.97 0.78 -6.36
N ASP A 43 -16.24 1.04 -5.28
CA ASP A 43 -14.99 1.79 -5.31
C ASP A 43 -13.72 0.92 -5.34
N GLY A 44 -13.88 -0.40 -5.33
CA GLY A 44 -12.77 -1.35 -5.37
C GLY A 44 -12.37 -1.89 -3.99
N LEU A 45 -12.93 -1.34 -2.90
CA LEU A 45 -12.78 -1.87 -1.56
C LEU A 45 -13.94 -2.83 -1.25
N PRO A 46 -13.68 -4.04 -0.72
CA PRO A 46 -14.75 -4.94 -0.33
C PRO A 46 -15.43 -4.52 0.98
N ASP A 47 -16.76 -4.68 1.05
CA ASP A 47 -17.57 -4.37 2.24
C ASP A 47 -16.96 -4.94 3.54
N GLY A 48 -16.45 -6.18 3.46
CA GLY A 48 -15.80 -6.87 4.58
C GLY A 48 -14.57 -6.16 5.10
N PHE A 49 -13.70 -5.77 4.18
CA PHE A 49 -12.47 -5.06 4.48
C PHE A 49 -12.77 -3.73 5.13
N GLU A 50 -13.68 -2.95 4.54
CA GLU A 50 -14.01 -1.63 5.03
C GLU A 50 -14.68 -1.67 6.40
N VAL A 51 -15.63 -2.58 6.61
CA VAL A 51 -16.24 -2.78 7.91
C VAL A 51 -15.18 -3.19 8.94
N ALA A 52 -14.26 -4.09 8.58
CA ALA A 52 -13.19 -4.52 9.49
C ALA A 52 -12.27 -3.36 9.87
N MET A 53 -11.85 -2.55 8.89
CA MET A 53 -11.01 -1.37 9.11
C MET A 53 -11.74 -0.31 9.93
N CYS A 54 -13.00 -0.02 9.61
CA CYS A 54 -13.82 0.89 10.40
C CYS A 54 -13.97 0.43 11.84
N MET A 55 -14.32 -0.83 12.08
CA MET A 55 -14.58 -1.30 13.45
C MET A 55 -13.31 -1.45 14.29
N SER A 56 -12.17 -1.75 13.66
CA SER A 56 -10.92 -2.06 14.37
C SER A 56 -9.89 -0.93 14.39
N LYS A 57 -9.89 -0.01 13.41
CA LYS A 57 -8.82 0.98 13.20
C LYS A 57 -9.30 2.42 13.03
N THR A 58 -10.35 2.66 12.25
CA THR A 58 -10.65 4.01 11.71
C THR A 58 -12.01 4.57 12.10
N GLY A 59 -12.85 3.79 12.78
CA GLY A 59 -14.20 4.19 13.16
C GLY A 59 -14.42 4.30 14.66
N TYR A 60 -15.58 4.84 15.02
CA TYR A 60 -16.04 4.88 16.41
C TYR A 60 -17.57 4.80 16.47
N GLU A 61 -18.09 4.33 17.61
CA GLU A 61 -19.53 4.36 17.86
C GLU A 61 -19.97 5.72 18.41
N ASN A 62 -21.00 6.29 17.80
CA ASN A 62 -21.62 7.50 18.31
C ASN A 62 -22.56 7.20 19.51
N ALA A 63 -23.09 8.25 20.13
CA ALA A 63 -24.01 8.15 21.27
C ALA A 63 -25.33 7.41 20.96
N SER A 64 -25.66 7.22 19.68
CA SER A 64 -26.81 6.45 19.21
C SER A 64 -26.46 5.00 18.87
N HIS A 65 -25.25 4.54 19.24
CA HIS A 65 -24.80 3.18 18.99
C HIS A 65 -24.78 2.83 17.49
N VAL A 66 -24.34 3.78 16.68
CA VAL A 66 -24.10 3.62 15.23
C VAL A 66 -22.64 3.90 14.97
N TRP A 67 -22.01 3.05 14.16
CA TRP A 67 -20.65 3.24 13.69
C TRP A 67 -20.55 4.43 12.75
N ASN A 68 -19.60 5.32 13.03
CA ASN A 68 -19.11 6.34 12.12
C ASN A 68 -17.73 5.90 11.63
N CYS A 69 -17.64 5.63 10.34
CA CYS A 69 -16.41 5.26 9.67
C CYS A 69 -15.74 6.52 9.11
N MET A 70 -14.45 6.71 9.38
CA MET A 70 -13.73 7.93 8.99
C MET A 70 -12.95 7.79 7.68
N ALA A 71 -12.48 6.58 7.36
CA ALA A 71 -11.60 6.32 6.20
C ALA A 71 -12.05 5.15 5.31
N PHE A 72 -12.91 4.26 5.82
CA PHE A 72 -13.41 3.10 5.09
C PHE A 72 -14.89 2.88 5.45
N ASP A 73 -15.80 3.36 4.62
CA ASP A 73 -17.26 3.32 4.74
C ASP A 73 -17.84 2.64 3.50
N PRO A 74 -18.36 1.40 3.61
CA PRO A 74 -18.86 0.57 2.49
C PRO A 74 -20.14 1.06 1.81
N LEU A 75 -20.51 2.31 2.07
CA LEU A 75 -21.64 3.02 1.46
C LEU A 75 -21.20 4.39 0.93
N ASN A 76 -19.91 4.66 0.83
CA ASN A 76 -19.30 5.92 0.48
C ASN A 76 -18.11 5.78 -0.50
N SER A 77 -18.38 5.37 -1.73
CA SER A 77 -17.43 5.15 -2.83
C SER A 77 -16.30 6.18 -3.11
N SER A 78 -16.29 7.33 -2.45
CA SER A 78 -15.21 8.32 -2.53
C SER A 78 -13.95 7.90 -1.78
N ASP A 79 -14.07 7.06 -0.75
CA ASP A 79 -12.95 6.70 0.10
C ASP A 79 -12.01 5.67 -0.51
N GLY A 80 -12.45 4.84 -1.46
CA GLY A 80 -11.53 4.09 -2.32
C GLY A 80 -10.53 4.94 -3.10
N LEU A 81 -10.88 6.21 -3.40
CA LEU A 81 -10.01 7.16 -4.12
C LEU A 81 -9.20 8.08 -3.20
N ILE A 82 -9.42 8.01 -1.90
CA ILE A 82 -8.64 8.78 -0.92
C ILE A 82 -7.41 7.96 -0.58
N ASP A 83 -6.31 8.64 -0.38
CA ASP A 83 -5.10 8.09 0.22
C ASP A 83 -5.20 8.34 1.74
N SER A 84 -5.56 7.31 2.50
CA SER A 84 -5.91 7.43 3.93
C SER A 84 -4.76 7.15 4.87
N ASP A 85 -3.53 7.14 4.36
CA ASP A 85 -2.33 6.88 5.14
C ASP A 85 -2.26 7.68 6.43
N ARG A 86 -1.71 7.02 7.45
CA ARG A 86 -1.57 7.61 8.76
C ARG A 86 -0.34 8.50 8.85
N CYS A 87 -0.59 9.76 9.15
CA CYS A 87 0.43 10.73 9.49
C CYS A 87 1.22 10.33 10.76
N ARG A 88 2.41 10.89 10.92
CA ARG A 88 3.21 10.75 12.16
C ARG A 88 2.48 11.23 13.43
N ASP A 89 1.53 12.15 13.30
CA ASP A 89 0.68 12.65 14.39
C ASP A 89 -0.64 11.87 14.55
N LEU A 90 -0.76 10.74 13.84
CA LEU A 90 -1.88 9.80 13.83
C LEU A 90 -3.15 10.28 13.11
N THR A 91 -3.14 11.46 12.48
CA THR A 91 -4.22 11.85 11.56
C THR A 91 -4.17 11.04 10.26
N PHE A 92 -5.21 11.12 9.44
CA PHE A 92 -5.27 10.46 8.13
C PHE A 92 -4.98 11.46 7.01
N GLY A 93 -4.49 10.95 5.88
CA GLY A 93 -4.31 11.70 4.64
C GLY A 93 -2.99 12.46 4.54
N CYS A 94 -1.91 11.94 5.14
CA CYS A 94 -0.58 12.39 4.71
C CYS A 94 -0.25 11.89 3.32
N GLY A 95 -0.77 10.71 3.00
CA GLY A 95 -0.45 9.98 1.81
C GLY A 95 0.98 9.55 1.67
N ASP A 96 1.17 8.77 0.63
CA ASP A 96 2.45 8.25 0.19
C ASP A 96 2.61 8.30 -1.34
N GLY A 97 1.62 8.87 -2.02
CA GLY A 97 1.66 9.18 -3.43
C GLY A 97 2.92 9.94 -3.88
N PHE A 98 3.16 9.91 -5.20
CA PHE A 98 4.38 10.40 -5.81
C PHE A 98 4.10 11.52 -6.81
N ASP A 99 4.73 12.69 -6.62
CA ASP A 99 4.67 13.84 -7.54
C ASP A 99 5.39 13.53 -8.87
N VAL A 100 4.64 12.93 -9.80
CA VAL A 100 5.11 12.44 -11.10
C VAL A 100 5.53 13.59 -12.00
N ASP A 101 4.73 14.67 -12.02
CA ASP A 101 4.97 15.80 -12.91
C ASP A 101 5.97 16.83 -12.33
N ARG A 102 6.32 16.65 -11.05
CA ARG A 102 7.34 17.39 -10.29
C ARG A 102 6.98 18.87 -10.14
N ASN A 103 5.70 19.16 -10.00
CA ASN A 103 5.20 20.52 -9.82
C ASN A 103 5.24 20.97 -8.35
N GLY A 104 5.56 20.07 -7.43
CA GLY A 104 5.70 20.29 -5.99
C GLY A 104 4.43 20.05 -5.19
N LEU A 105 3.38 19.51 -5.81
CA LEU A 105 2.11 19.16 -5.18
C LEU A 105 1.75 17.74 -5.61
N ILE A 106 1.40 16.89 -4.65
CA ILE A 106 0.78 15.59 -4.96
C ILE A 106 -0.71 15.85 -5.18
N GLU A 107 -1.15 15.66 -6.42
CA GLU A 107 -2.53 15.85 -6.83
C GLU A 107 -3.32 14.53 -6.73
N PRO A 108 -4.68 14.56 -6.77
CA PRO A 108 -5.48 13.34 -6.64
C PRO A 108 -5.24 12.24 -7.68
N HIS A 109 -4.56 12.55 -8.78
CA HIS A 109 -4.19 11.57 -9.81
C HIS A 109 -2.78 10.98 -9.60
N GLU A 110 -2.10 11.42 -8.54
CA GLU A 110 -0.75 11.02 -8.11
C GLU A 110 -0.78 10.35 -6.72
N TYR A 111 -1.98 10.19 -6.14
CA TYR A 111 -2.19 9.41 -4.94
C TYR A 111 -1.97 7.94 -5.24
N TYR A 112 -1.43 7.23 -4.26
CA TYR A 112 -1.59 5.79 -4.20
C TYR A 112 -2.81 5.56 -3.31
N THR A 113 -3.93 5.26 -3.96
CA THR A 113 -5.25 5.34 -3.30
C THR A 113 -5.54 4.08 -2.49
N ASN A 114 -6.42 4.19 -1.49
CA ASN A 114 -6.85 3.07 -0.67
C ASN A 114 -7.21 1.81 -1.50
N ALA A 115 -7.91 2.00 -2.63
CA ALA A 115 -8.30 0.90 -3.50
C ALA A 115 -7.11 0.31 -4.28
N GLU A 116 -6.18 1.14 -4.76
CA GLU A 116 -4.96 0.66 -5.42
C GLU A 116 -4.09 -0.15 -4.47
N GLU A 117 -3.94 0.33 -3.24
CA GLU A 117 -3.24 -0.36 -2.16
C GLU A 117 -3.87 -1.71 -1.83
N TYR A 118 -5.19 -1.73 -1.65
CA TYR A 118 -5.96 -2.96 -1.44
C TYR A 118 -5.74 -4.01 -2.54
N LEU A 119 -5.73 -3.55 -3.79
CA LEU A 119 -5.64 -4.37 -4.97
C LEU A 119 -4.20 -4.73 -5.36
N TYR A 120 -3.18 -4.16 -4.73
CA TYR A 120 -1.80 -4.49 -5.05
C TYR A 120 -1.53 -5.99 -4.92
N GLY A 121 -0.84 -6.54 -5.93
CA GLY A 121 -0.57 -7.98 -6.04
C GLY A 121 -1.80 -8.86 -6.32
N ALA A 122 -3.00 -8.30 -6.49
CA ALA A 122 -4.17 -9.06 -6.93
C ALA A 122 -4.08 -9.40 -8.43
N PRO A 123 -4.45 -10.63 -8.85
CA PRO A 123 -4.42 -11.02 -10.27
C PRO A 123 -5.50 -10.32 -11.09
N GLU A 124 -5.31 -10.15 -12.40
CA GLU A 124 -6.29 -9.48 -13.30
C GLU A 124 -7.70 -10.09 -13.29
N ASN A 125 -7.82 -11.38 -12.98
CA ASN A 125 -9.10 -12.09 -12.88
C ASN A 125 -9.62 -12.19 -11.45
N TRP A 126 -9.11 -11.33 -10.56
CA TRP A 126 -9.55 -11.28 -9.18
C TRP A 126 -11.03 -10.91 -9.10
N VAL A 127 -11.72 -11.61 -8.23
CA VAL A 127 -13.09 -11.28 -7.83
C VAL A 127 -13.02 -11.16 -6.32
N THR A 128 -13.44 -10.01 -5.80
CA THR A 128 -13.55 -9.76 -4.36
C THR A 128 -14.29 -10.93 -3.71
N GLU A 129 -13.74 -11.47 -2.61
CA GLU A 129 -14.39 -12.56 -1.89
C GLU A 129 -15.82 -12.18 -1.53
N PHE A 130 -16.68 -13.18 -1.38
CA PHE A 130 -18.10 -12.95 -1.08
C PHE A 130 -18.25 -12.03 0.13
N ASP A 131 -17.55 -12.28 1.23
CA ASP A 131 -17.58 -11.45 2.43
C ASP A 131 -16.48 -10.38 2.48
N GLY A 132 -15.61 -10.25 1.48
CA GLY A 132 -14.57 -9.22 1.43
C GLY A 132 -13.47 -9.30 2.49
N LEU A 133 -13.36 -10.41 3.23
CA LEU A 133 -12.42 -10.57 4.36
C LEU A 133 -11.20 -11.44 4.01
N ARG A 134 -10.47 -11.11 2.94
CA ARG A 134 -9.35 -11.91 2.44
C ARG A 134 -8.40 -12.39 3.55
N CYS A 135 -8.45 -13.68 3.87
CA CYS A 135 -7.62 -14.33 4.89
C CYS A 135 -7.53 -13.68 6.29
N SER A 136 -8.32 -12.65 6.58
CA SER A 136 -8.27 -11.87 7.82
C SER A 136 -9.39 -12.24 8.81
N GLY A 137 -10.35 -13.04 8.36
CA GLY A 137 -11.54 -13.45 9.13
C GLY A 137 -11.31 -14.51 10.23
N ASP A 138 -10.09 -14.95 10.54
CA ASP A 138 -9.92 -15.97 11.61
C ASP A 138 -9.76 -15.36 13.03
N SER A 139 -10.22 -14.12 13.22
CA SER A 139 -10.19 -13.43 14.52
C SER A 139 -11.51 -13.62 15.29
N ASP A 140 -11.43 -13.76 16.62
CA ASP A 140 -12.59 -13.98 17.51
C ASP A 140 -13.69 -12.89 17.37
N ASP A 141 -13.33 -11.72 16.85
CA ASP A 141 -14.23 -10.57 16.70
C ASP A 141 -14.97 -10.53 15.35
N ILE A 142 -14.42 -11.15 14.30
CA ILE A 142 -14.98 -11.12 12.94
C ILE A 142 -14.96 -12.53 12.38
N GLN A 143 -16.12 -13.20 12.32
CA GLN A 143 -16.23 -14.56 11.78
C GLN A 143 -16.80 -14.51 10.34
N PRO A 144 -16.04 -14.98 9.34
CA PRO A 144 -16.40 -14.92 7.93
C PRO A 144 -17.52 -15.91 7.62
N LEU A 145 -18.26 -15.66 6.54
CA LEU A 145 -19.38 -16.50 6.11
C LEU A 145 -18.88 -17.75 5.39
N VAL A 146 -17.74 -17.65 4.70
CA VAL A 146 -17.05 -18.72 4.00
C VAL A 146 -15.57 -18.63 4.38
N ASN A 147 -14.78 -19.70 4.26
CA ASN A 147 -13.32 -19.57 4.42
C ASN A 147 -12.81 -18.52 3.41
N PRO A 148 -12.34 -17.35 3.86
CA PRO A 148 -12.01 -16.27 2.95
C PRO A 148 -10.59 -16.40 2.41
N CYS A 149 -9.86 -17.46 2.80
CA CYS A 149 -8.55 -17.74 2.25
C CYS A 149 -8.63 -18.56 0.96
N ARG A 150 -8.20 -17.95 -0.13
CA ARG A 150 -7.77 -18.70 -1.31
C ARG A 150 -6.34 -19.18 -1.11
N THR A 151 -6.12 -20.49 -1.11
CA THR A 151 -4.78 -21.09 -0.92
C THR A 151 -3.94 -21.15 -2.18
N ASP A 152 -4.52 -20.78 -3.34
CA ASP A 152 -3.83 -20.84 -4.63
C ASP A 152 -2.78 -19.74 -4.77
N GLU A 153 -2.92 -18.66 -3.99
CA GLU A 153 -2.00 -17.54 -3.96
C GLU A 153 -1.67 -17.25 -2.50
N THR A 154 -0.41 -17.46 -2.14
CA THR A 154 0.11 -17.18 -0.80
C THR A 154 1.22 -16.17 -0.92
N ARG A 155 1.39 -15.38 0.13
CA ARG A 155 2.52 -14.46 0.25
C ARG A 155 3.84 -15.23 0.13
N PRO A 156 4.95 -14.58 -0.28
CA PRO A 156 6.27 -15.21 -0.33
C PRO A 156 6.70 -15.87 0.99
N THR A 157 6.19 -15.39 2.12
CA THR A 157 6.40 -15.96 3.47
C THR A 157 5.74 -17.33 3.67
N GLY A 158 4.82 -17.74 2.80
CA GLY A 158 4.02 -18.96 2.92
C GLY A 158 2.85 -18.84 3.90
N GLU A 159 2.68 -17.69 4.53
CA GLU A 159 1.55 -17.42 5.44
C GLU A 159 0.32 -16.94 4.65
N PRO A 160 -0.89 -17.40 5.01
CA PRO A 160 -2.12 -16.85 4.45
C PRO A 160 -2.30 -15.39 4.91
N GLY A 161 -2.87 -14.55 4.05
CA GLY A 161 -3.12 -13.15 4.38
C GLY A 161 -3.57 -12.36 3.17
N TRP A 162 -3.93 -11.11 3.42
CA TRP A 162 -4.09 -10.10 2.39
C TRP A 162 -2.76 -9.88 1.64
N LEU A 163 -2.83 -9.62 0.32
CA LEU A 163 -1.65 -9.46 -0.55
C LEU A 163 -1.28 -8.00 -0.84
N GLY A 164 -2.18 -7.04 -0.64
CA GLY A 164 -1.91 -5.62 -0.92
C GLY A 164 -1.03 -4.95 0.13
N THR A 165 -0.77 -3.65 -0.10
CA THR A 165 -0.12 -2.72 0.85
C THR A 165 -1.15 -2.16 1.85
N ASP A 166 -0.78 -1.86 3.09
CA ASP A 166 -1.72 -1.42 4.15
C ASP A 166 -2.21 0.02 3.93
N PRO A 167 -3.50 0.34 3.71
CA PRO A 167 -3.93 1.65 3.21
C PRO A 167 -4.03 2.71 4.32
N LEU A 168 -3.30 2.45 5.39
CA LEU A 168 -3.13 3.24 6.58
C LEU A 168 -1.64 3.37 6.95
N ASP A 169 -0.74 2.67 6.26
CA ASP A 169 0.70 2.64 6.53
C ASP A 169 1.47 2.88 5.23
N ASN A 170 2.16 3.99 5.16
CA ASN A 170 2.81 4.47 3.95
C ASN A 170 4.13 3.76 3.57
N ASP A 171 4.50 2.70 4.29
CA ASP A 171 5.78 1.99 4.21
C ASP A 171 5.56 0.57 4.75
N THR A 172 4.89 -0.24 3.94
CA THR A 172 4.19 -1.45 4.40
C THR A 172 5.13 -2.65 4.62
N ASP A 173 6.30 -2.71 3.97
CA ASP A 173 7.18 -3.87 3.83
C ASP A 173 6.93 -5.03 4.79
N TYR A 174 6.20 -6.03 4.30
CA TYR A 174 5.79 -7.14 5.15
C TYR A 174 6.89 -8.18 5.38
N TYR A 175 7.84 -8.31 4.45
CA TYR A 175 8.83 -9.38 4.48
C TYR A 175 10.19 -8.94 3.93
N ARG A 176 11.21 -9.76 4.23
CA ARG A 176 12.53 -9.64 3.60
C ARG A 176 13.09 -10.99 3.18
N TRP A 177 13.95 -11.01 2.18
CA TRP A 177 14.68 -12.19 1.73
C TRP A 177 15.91 -12.45 2.61
N VAL A 178 16.08 -13.68 3.09
CA VAL A 178 17.29 -14.09 3.82
C VAL A 178 17.83 -15.44 3.35
N GLY A 179 19.15 -15.62 3.49
CA GLY A 179 19.82 -16.90 3.26
C GLY A 179 19.97 -17.29 1.78
N ASN A 180 20.45 -18.52 1.54
CA ASN A 180 20.67 -19.10 0.20
C ASN A 180 20.15 -20.56 0.25
N PRO A 181 19.05 -20.92 -0.46
CA PRO A 181 18.53 -20.33 -1.71
C PRO A 181 17.51 -19.18 -1.59
N GLY A 182 17.45 -18.47 -0.46
CA GLY A 182 16.53 -17.34 -0.23
C GLY A 182 15.20 -17.80 0.34
N GLN A 183 14.84 -17.30 1.52
CA GLN A 183 13.54 -17.50 2.16
C GLN A 183 12.99 -16.14 2.56
N ALA A 184 11.72 -15.87 2.23
CA ALA A 184 11.03 -14.69 2.72
C ALA A 184 10.67 -14.89 4.19
N LEU A 185 11.06 -13.93 5.03
CA LEU A 185 10.70 -13.88 6.44
C LEU A 185 9.84 -12.66 6.71
N GLY A 186 8.67 -12.89 7.31
CA GLY A 186 7.81 -11.81 7.76
C GLY A 186 8.49 -10.94 8.82
N GLN A 187 8.30 -9.63 8.71
CA GLN A 187 8.87 -8.65 9.63
C GLN A 187 7.86 -8.20 10.67
N THR A 188 8.31 -7.96 11.90
CA THR A 188 7.48 -7.40 12.97
C THR A 188 7.44 -5.88 12.94
N GLN A 189 8.53 -5.26 12.47
CA GLN A 189 8.61 -3.84 12.18
C GLN A 189 8.52 -3.73 10.66
N LYS A 190 7.44 -3.12 10.20
CA LYS A 190 7.18 -2.85 8.79
C LYS A 190 8.05 -1.70 8.31
N GLY A 191 8.22 -1.68 7.01
CA GLY A 191 8.95 -0.68 6.26
C GLY A 191 10.47 -0.83 6.21
N ASP A 192 11.04 -0.25 5.17
CA ASP A 192 12.47 -0.09 4.94
C ASP A 192 12.91 1.37 4.80
N GLY A 193 11.95 2.30 4.82
CA GLY A 193 12.15 3.73 4.76
C GLY A 193 11.96 4.33 3.38
N ILE A 194 11.60 3.54 2.37
CA ILE A 194 11.00 3.97 1.11
C ILE A 194 9.47 3.91 1.28
N VAL A 195 8.71 4.78 0.60
CA VAL A 195 7.24 4.78 0.74
C VAL A 195 6.59 4.00 -0.40
N ASP A 196 5.45 3.34 -0.14
CA ASP A 196 4.88 2.39 -1.10
C ASP A 196 4.57 3.06 -2.44
N GLY A 197 3.99 4.27 -2.45
CA GLY A 197 3.74 5.04 -3.68
C GLY A 197 5.00 5.35 -4.51
N TRP A 198 6.16 5.56 -3.87
CA TRP A 198 7.45 5.68 -4.57
C TRP A 198 7.87 4.34 -5.17
N GLU A 199 7.78 3.28 -4.38
CA GLU A 199 8.15 1.93 -4.79
C GLU A 199 7.34 1.48 -6.01
N ILE A 200 6.03 1.71 -6.01
CA ILE A 200 5.15 1.40 -7.14
C ILE A 200 5.60 2.15 -8.40
N TYR A 201 5.85 3.46 -8.29
CA TYR A 201 6.25 4.26 -9.44
C TYR A 201 7.59 3.77 -10.06
N PHE A 202 8.55 3.44 -9.20
CA PHE A 202 9.85 2.91 -9.62
C PHE A 202 9.89 1.38 -9.72
N GLN A 203 8.76 0.68 -9.58
CA GLN A 203 8.65 -0.77 -9.71
C GLN A 203 9.61 -1.53 -8.78
N LEU A 204 9.64 -1.08 -7.53
CA LEU A 204 10.10 -1.86 -6.38
C LEU A 204 8.89 -2.64 -5.83
N ASP A 205 9.13 -3.61 -4.95
CA ASP A 205 8.05 -4.37 -4.31
C ASP A 205 7.78 -3.80 -2.90
N PRO A 206 6.72 -3.00 -2.68
CA PRO A 206 6.40 -2.36 -1.38
C PRO A 206 6.06 -3.31 -0.23
N LEU A 207 6.18 -4.61 -0.47
CA LEU A 207 6.05 -5.63 0.55
C LEU A 207 7.40 -6.25 0.92
N ASN A 208 8.48 -5.89 0.23
CA ASN A 208 9.80 -6.51 0.27
C ASN A 208 10.90 -5.51 0.65
N SER A 209 11.16 -5.41 1.95
CA SER A 209 12.16 -4.53 2.55
C SER A 209 13.63 -4.77 2.11
N SER A 210 13.89 -5.77 1.27
CA SER A 210 15.23 -6.15 0.84
C SER A 210 15.69 -5.39 -0.38
N ASP A 211 14.75 -4.88 -1.19
CA ASP A 211 15.09 -4.15 -2.41
C ASP A 211 15.52 -2.71 -2.13
N ALA A 212 15.22 -2.11 -0.97
CA ALA A 212 15.81 -0.84 -0.54
C ALA A 212 17.33 -0.76 -0.69
N LEU A 213 18.05 -1.86 -0.43
CA LEU A 213 19.52 -1.90 -0.46
C LEU A 213 20.07 -2.36 -1.81
N ILE A 214 19.20 -2.64 -2.78
CA ILE A 214 19.61 -3.03 -4.12
C ILE A 214 19.84 -1.76 -4.93
N ASP A 215 20.95 -1.75 -5.66
CA ASP A 215 21.24 -0.78 -6.71
C ASP A 215 20.83 -1.44 -8.05
N SER A 216 19.64 -1.07 -8.54
CA SER A 216 18.98 -1.76 -9.65
C SER A 216 19.49 -1.30 -11.02
N ASP A 217 19.94 -0.06 -11.12
CA ASP A 217 20.42 0.57 -12.36
C ASP A 217 21.95 0.67 -12.44
N LEU A 218 22.66 0.26 -11.38
CA LEU A 218 24.11 0.09 -11.28
C LEU A 218 24.88 1.39 -11.54
N ASP A 219 24.34 2.50 -11.04
CA ASP A 219 24.90 3.83 -11.25
C ASP A 219 25.86 4.30 -10.14
N GLY A 220 26.08 3.43 -9.13
CA GLY A 220 27.08 3.59 -8.07
C GLY A 220 28.52 3.87 -8.56
N TRP A 221 29.34 4.42 -7.66
CA TRP A 221 30.66 4.93 -8.01
C TRP A 221 31.76 4.40 -7.07
N ASP A 222 32.78 3.76 -7.66
CA ASP A 222 34.02 3.34 -6.97
C ASP A 222 34.83 4.56 -6.48
N PHE A 223 34.49 5.03 -5.28
CA PHE A 223 35.06 6.22 -4.67
C PHE A 223 36.53 6.01 -4.30
N ASN A 224 36.85 4.83 -3.78
CA ASN A 224 38.16 4.52 -3.23
C ASN A 224 39.17 4.04 -4.32
N ARG A 225 38.67 3.71 -5.53
CA ARG A 225 39.40 3.27 -6.73
C ARG A 225 40.12 1.93 -6.56
N ASP A 226 39.55 1.02 -5.79
CA ASP A 226 40.10 -0.33 -5.61
C ASP A 226 39.64 -1.30 -6.71
N GLY A 227 38.74 -0.85 -7.61
CA GLY A 227 38.23 -1.60 -8.74
C GLY A 227 36.95 -2.39 -8.44
N ALA A 228 36.32 -2.16 -7.29
CA ALA A 228 35.00 -2.68 -6.97
C ALA A 228 34.07 -1.54 -6.51
N VAL A 229 32.76 -1.77 -6.64
CA VAL A 229 31.73 -0.95 -6.02
C VAL A 229 31.21 -1.77 -4.84
N SER A 230 31.51 -1.32 -3.62
CA SER A 230 31.09 -2.01 -2.40
C SER A 230 29.58 -1.90 -2.15
N PRO A 231 28.88 -3.00 -1.81
CA PRO A 231 27.43 -3.00 -1.60
C PRO A 231 27.02 -2.48 -0.22
N ASP A 232 25.78 -2.00 -0.13
CA ASP A 232 25.14 -1.70 1.14
C ASP A 232 24.68 -2.97 1.85
N THR A 233 25.00 -3.07 3.14
CA THR A 233 24.63 -4.23 3.96
C THR A 233 23.44 -3.97 4.87
N SER A 234 23.14 -2.71 5.15
CA SER A 234 22.01 -2.25 5.96
C SER A 234 21.82 -0.74 5.80
N SER A 235 20.65 -0.23 6.18
CA SER A 235 20.36 1.22 6.27
C SER A 235 21.30 1.99 7.23
N SER A 236 22.00 1.31 8.13
CA SER A 236 22.98 1.93 9.03
C SER A 236 24.39 2.03 8.45
N THR A 237 24.63 1.41 7.29
CA THR A 237 25.93 1.38 6.62
C THR A 237 25.93 2.08 5.26
N LEU A 238 24.87 2.82 4.90
CA LEU A 238 24.74 3.51 3.61
C LEU A 238 25.97 4.37 3.31
N ASP A 239 26.38 5.20 4.28
CA ASP A 239 27.59 6.04 4.18
C ASP A 239 28.93 5.29 3.95
N LEU A 240 28.93 3.96 4.05
CA LEU A 240 30.10 3.10 3.87
C LEU A 240 30.10 2.34 2.55
N GLY A 241 28.95 2.21 1.88
CA GLY A 241 28.82 1.62 0.56
C GLY A 241 29.30 2.54 -0.55
N GLU A 242 29.46 1.98 -1.75
CA GLU A 242 29.75 2.72 -2.99
C GLU A 242 28.67 2.48 -4.05
N VAL A 243 27.78 1.51 -3.83
CA VAL A 243 26.52 1.42 -4.56
C VAL A 243 25.72 2.68 -4.27
N PHE A 244 24.80 3.02 -5.18
CA PHE A 244 23.81 4.04 -4.91
C PHE A 244 22.47 3.30 -4.84
N SER A 245 22.11 2.86 -3.64
CA SER A 245 20.96 1.96 -3.45
C SER A 245 19.63 2.70 -3.58
N ASN A 246 18.55 1.96 -3.89
CA ASN A 246 17.19 2.50 -3.98
C ASN A 246 16.81 3.40 -2.77
N LEU A 247 17.26 3.04 -1.56
CA LEU A 247 17.02 3.82 -0.35
C LEU A 247 17.82 5.13 -0.33
N GLU A 248 19.11 5.11 -0.69
CA GLU A 248 19.91 6.34 -0.76
C GLU A 248 19.34 7.31 -1.79
N GLU A 249 18.93 6.74 -2.91
CA GLU A 249 18.22 7.41 -3.98
C GLU A 249 16.94 8.11 -3.50
N TYR A 250 16.06 7.40 -2.80
CA TYR A 250 14.87 7.96 -2.19
C TYR A 250 15.20 9.05 -1.14
N THR A 251 16.24 8.83 -0.32
CA THR A 251 16.63 9.83 0.69
C THR A 251 17.16 11.12 0.07
N LEU A 252 17.88 11.04 -1.05
CA LEU A 252 18.31 12.22 -1.81
C LEU A 252 17.14 12.92 -2.50
N TYR A 253 16.15 12.18 -2.99
CA TYR A 253 14.94 12.77 -3.57
C TYR A 253 14.21 13.67 -2.57
N ARG A 254 14.16 13.29 -1.30
CA ARG A 254 13.44 13.99 -0.23
C ARG A 254 14.14 15.23 0.36
N ASP A 255 15.27 15.67 -0.19
CA ASP A 255 16.21 16.68 0.35
C ASP A 255 15.57 17.95 0.96
N ASP A 256 15.12 17.83 2.22
CA ASP A 256 14.58 18.89 3.10
C ASP A 256 13.56 19.83 2.41
N GLY A 257 12.69 19.25 1.59
CA GLY A 257 11.64 19.96 0.83
C GLY A 257 12.07 20.47 -0.55
N ASN A 258 13.26 20.10 -1.02
CA ASN A 258 13.67 20.25 -2.42
C ASN A 258 13.61 18.88 -3.10
N TRP A 259 13.03 18.83 -4.29
CA TRP A 259 12.99 17.63 -5.09
C TRP A 259 14.27 17.52 -5.92
N VAL A 260 15.06 16.49 -5.66
CA VAL A 260 16.25 16.16 -6.45
C VAL A 260 15.93 14.95 -7.31
N THR A 261 16.21 15.04 -8.62
CA THR A 261 16.24 13.82 -9.43
C THR A 261 17.53 13.07 -9.11
N ALA A 262 17.42 12.06 -8.26
CA ALA A 262 18.46 11.05 -8.09
C ALA A 262 18.68 10.31 -9.42
N GLY A 263 19.88 9.77 -9.62
CA GLY A 263 20.27 9.04 -10.82
C GLY A 263 21.36 9.71 -11.65
N VAL A 264 22.19 8.89 -12.30
CA VAL A 264 23.25 9.35 -13.19
C VAL A 264 22.68 9.73 -14.58
N LYS A 265 23.17 10.84 -15.13
CA LYS A 265 22.88 11.24 -16.52
C LYS A 265 24.15 11.25 -17.35
N HIS A 266 24.13 10.54 -18.47
CA HIS A 266 25.22 10.51 -19.43
C HIS A 266 24.84 11.27 -20.71
N ALA A 267 25.74 12.14 -21.17
CA ALA A 267 25.63 12.83 -22.44
C ALA A 267 26.98 12.82 -23.17
N PRO A 268 27.03 12.47 -24.47
CA PRO A 268 28.25 12.55 -25.26
C PRO A 268 28.75 14.00 -25.38
N LEU A 269 30.03 14.23 -25.09
CA LEU A 269 30.64 15.56 -25.18
C LEU A 269 30.94 15.94 -26.65
N GLY A 270 30.51 17.14 -27.07
CA GLY A 270 31.01 17.79 -28.29
C GLY A 270 30.13 17.69 -29.54
N ILE A 271 28.90 17.21 -29.43
CA ILE A 271 27.93 17.15 -30.54
C ILE A 271 26.60 17.77 -30.07
N ALA A 272 26.06 18.71 -30.84
CA ALA A 272 24.74 19.28 -30.57
C ALA A 272 23.63 18.24 -30.88
N ASP A 273 22.50 18.32 -30.18
CA ASP A 273 21.33 17.44 -30.34
C ASP A 273 21.59 15.94 -30.03
N GLN A 274 22.50 15.64 -29.10
CA GLN A 274 22.70 14.26 -28.61
C GLN A 274 21.62 13.87 -27.59
N THR A 275 21.25 12.59 -27.60
CA THR A 275 20.42 11.96 -26.58
C THR A 275 21.16 11.89 -25.25
N VAL A 276 20.51 12.39 -24.20
CA VAL A 276 20.91 12.16 -22.80
C VAL A 276 20.35 10.81 -22.41
N THR A 277 21.20 9.91 -21.90
CA THR A 277 20.75 8.67 -21.26
C THR A 277 20.67 8.90 -19.76
N THR A 278 19.50 8.64 -19.18
CA THR A 278 19.28 8.63 -17.74
C THR A 278 19.34 7.19 -17.25
N PHE A 279 19.99 7.00 -16.11
CA PHE A 279 19.86 5.80 -15.29
C PHE A 279 18.83 6.18 -14.23
N ASP A 280 17.67 5.53 -14.31
CA ASP A 280 16.54 5.77 -13.45
C ASP A 280 16.19 4.42 -12.79
N GLN A 281 15.79 4.51 -11.53
CA GLN A 281 15.58 3.39 -10.60
C GLN A 281 14.48 2.44 -11.10
N GLY A 282 14.66 1.16 -10.81
CA GLY A 282 13.56 0.20 -10.87
C GLY A 282 13.94 -1.22 -11.26
N THR A 283 13.18 -2.18 -10.73
CA THR A 283 13.38 -3.59 -11.03
C THR A 283 12.54 -4.00 -12.24
N THR A 284 13.07 -3.75 -13.45
CA THR A 284 12.52 -4.19 -14.75
C THR A 284 11.26 -3.42 -15.21
N PRO A 285 11.30 -2.68 -16.34
CA PRO A 285 10.21 -1.77 -16.76
C PRO A 285 8.91 -2.51 -17.15
N SER A 286 7.89 -2.42 -16.30
CA SER A 286 6.48 -2.39 -16.72
C SER A 286 5.82 -1.13 -16.15
N LEU A 287 5.61 -0.14 -17.03
CA LEU A 287 4.68 0.95 -16.79
C LEU A 287 3.30 0.36 -16.49
N LEU A 288 2.92 0.31 -15.22
CA LEU A 288 1.53 0.16 -14.82
C LEU A 288 1.00 1.56 -14.55
N HIS A 289 0.39 2.14 -15.58
CA HIS A 289 -0.64 3.16 -15.41
C HIS A 289 -1.84 2.69 -16.22
N HIS A 290 -2.96 2.46 -15.53
CA HIS A 290 -4.27 2.99 -15.89
C HIS A 290 -5.31 2.75 -14.81
#